data_AF-R7LDI1-F1
#
_entry.id   AF-R7LDI1-F1
#
_cell.length_a   1.000
_cell.length_b   1.000
_cell.length_c   1.000
_cell.angle_alpha   90.00
_cell.angle_beta   90.00
_cell.angle_gamma   90.00
#
_symmetry.space_group_name_H-M   'P 1'
#
loop_
_entity.id
_entity.type
_entity.pdbx_description
1 polymer ?
#
loop_
_entity_poly.entity_id
_entity_poly.type
_entity_poly.pdbx_seq_one_letter_code
_entity_poly.pdbx_strand_id
1 'polypeptide(L)'
;MPITNSECAKILGEELFSQIKSASLKLYEMGAKKAAECGIILADTKFEFGTDAEGKVYLIDEVLTPDSSRYWPADKYEVGKSQPSYDKQYVRDWLETLDWNKQAPGPVLPPEVVANTIACYSEALSKLMK
;
A
#
# COMPACT_ATOMS: atom_id res chain seq x y z
N MET A 1 14.57 -7.21 0.36
CA MET A 1 15.40 -5.98 0.39
C MET A 1 14.93 -5.06 -0.73
N PRO A 2 14.86 -3.74 -0.50
CA PRO A 2 14.71 -2.79 -1.60
C PRO A 2 15.92 -2.88 -2.53
N ILE A 3 15.68 -2.73 -3.84
CA ILE A 3 16.72 -2.71 -4.89
C ILE A 3 16.58 -1.43 -5.71
N THR A 4 17.66 -1.03 -6.36
CA THR A 4 17.70 0.12 -7.25
C THR A 4 17.06 -0.19 -8.61
N ASN A 5 16.69 0.86 -9.34
CA ASN A 5 16.22 0.75 -10.73
C ASN A 5 17.23 -0.01 -11.62
N SER A 6 18.54 0.22 -11.44
CA SER A 6 19.58 -0.44 -12.23
C SER A 6 19.64 -1.94 -11.95
N GLU A 7 19.49 -2.34 -10.69
CA GLU A 7 19.44 -3.76 -10.33
C GLU A 7 18.18 -4.43 -10.88
N CYS A 8 17.03 -3.76 -10.83
CA CYS A 8 15.79 -4.27 -11.39
C CYS A 8 15.89 -4.45 -12.92
N ALA A 9 16.46 -3.48 -13.64
CA ALA A 9 16.72 -3.57 -15.07
C ALA A 9 17.67 -4.71 -15.44
N LYS A 10 18.69 -5.00 -14.61
CA LYS A 10 19.59 -6.16 -14.81
C LYS A 10 18.86 -7.50 -14.65
N ILE A 11 17.86 -7.57 -13.78
CA ILE A 11 17.08 -8.78 -13.51
C ILE A 11 16.05 -9.03 -14.63
N LEU A 12 15.34 -7.97 -15.05
CA LEU A 12 14.20 -8.08 -15.97
C LEU A 12 14.53 -7.79 -17.44
N GLY A 13 15.66 -7.12 -17.70
CA GLY A 13 15.94 -6.46 -18.96
C GLY A 13 15.38 -5.03 -19.01
N GLU A 14 16.06 -4.15 -19.75
CA GLU A 14 15.76 -2.72 -19.82
C GLU A 14 14.33 -2.43 -20.34
N GLU A 15 13.90 -3.16 -21.38
CA GLU A 15 12.60 -2.94 -22.02
C GLU A 15 11.44 -3.26 -21.07
N LEU A 16 11.45 -4.46 -20.48
CA LEU A 16 10.42 -4.93 -19.55
C LEU A 16 10.38 -4.06 -18.30
N PHE A 17 11.54 -3.73 -17.73
CA PHE A 17 11.63 -2.82 -16.59
C PHE A 17 11.05 -1.44 -16.90
N SER A 18 11.36 -0.87 -18.07
CA SER A 18 10.84 0.43 -18.49
C SER A 18 9.31 0.41 -18.61
N GLN A 19 8.75 -0.66 -19.19
CA GLN A 19 7.30 -0.84 -19.29
C GLN A 19 6.62 -0.91 -17.92
N ILE A 20 7.14 -1.75 -17.01
CA ILE A 20 6.61 -1.92 -15.65
C ILE A 20 6.71 -0.61 -14.86
N LYS A 21 7.86 0.07 -14.93
CA LYS A 21 8.07 1.36 -14.25
C LYS A 21 7.12 2.44 -14.77
N SER A 22 6.92 2.52 -16.08
CA SER A 22 6.00 3.48 -16.65
C SER A 22 4.56 3.19 -16.24
N ALA A 23 4.14 1.92 -16.26
CA ALA A 23 2.82 1.50 -15.84
C ALA A 23 2.57 1.76 -14.35
N SER A 24 3.52 1.41 -13.47
CA SER A 24 3.38 1.58 -12.03
C SER A 24 3.26 3.05 -11.62
N LEU A 25 4.04 3.95 -12.21
CA LEU A 25 3.95 5.38 -11.96
C LEU A 25 2.62 5.96 -12.44
N LYS A 26 2.15 5.59 -13.64
CA LYS A 26 0.85 6.04 -14.16
C LYS A 26 -0.32 5.57 -13.30
N LEU A 27 -0.31 4.30 -12.88
CA LEU A 27 -1.32 3.74 -11.99
C LEU A 27 -1.32 4.43 -10.62
N TYR A 28 -0.13 4.70 -10.07
CA TYR A 28 0.02 5.47 -8.84
C TYR A 28 -0.54 6.89 -8.98
N GLU A 29 -0.20 7.61 -10.05
CA GLU A 29 -0.69 8.96 -10.30
C GLU A 29 -2.22 9.01 -10.38
N MET A 30 -2.83 8.03 -11.06
CA MET A 30 -4.29 7.89 -11.13
C MET A 30 -4.90 7.68 -9.73
N GLY A 31 -4.35 6.75 -8.95
CA GLY A 31 -4.81 6.46 -7.59
C GLY A 31 -4.64 7.64 -6.64
N ALA A 32 -3.47 8.27 -6.67
CA ALA A 32 -3.15 9.43 -5.84
C ALA A 32 -4.04 10.63 -6.16
N LYS A 33 -4.31 10.88 -7.45
CA LYS A 33 -5.25 11.93 -7.86
C LYS A 33 -6.65 11.66 -7.30
N LYS A 34 -7.16 10.43 -7.46
CA LYS A 34 -8.49 10.07 -6.96
C LYS A 34 -8.57 10.18 -5.43
N ALA A 35 -7.56 9.69 -4.72
CA ALA A 35 -7.50 9.80 -3.26
C ALA A 35 -7.50 11.26 -2.80
N ALA A 36 -6.75 12.14 -3.49
CA ALA A 36 -6.67 13.56 -3.18
C ALA A 36 -8.03 14.26 -3.33
N GLU A 37 -8.81 13.93 -4.36
CA GLU A 37 -10.18 14.42 -4.54
C GLU A 37 -11.11 14.04 -3.37
N CYS A 38 -10.78 12.96 -2.66
CA CYS A 38 -11.51 12.46 -1.49
C CYS A 38 -10.92 12.95 -0.15
N GLY A 39 -9.93 13.85 -0.16
CA GLY A 39 -9.26 14.35 1.05
C GLY A 39 -8.31 13.34 1.70
N ILE A 40 -7.75 12.43 0.90
CA ILE A 40 -6.84 11.38 1.35
C ILE A 40 -5.51 11.50 0.58
N ILE A 41 -4.39 11.35 1.28
CA ILE A 41 -3.06 11.20 0.69
C ILE A 41 -2.78 9.71 0.50
N LEU A 42 -2.54 9.28 -0.74
CA LEU A 42 -1.93 7.99 -1.03
C LEU A 42 -0.41 8.14 -0.90
N ALA A 43 0.18 7.63 0.19
CA ALA A 43 1.59 7.83 0.48
C ALA A 43 2.50 6.89 -0.33
N ASP A 44 2.08 5.63 -0.46
CA ASP A 44 2.73 4.61 -1.27
C ASP A 44 1.76 3.47 -1.59
N THR A 45 2.14 2.62 -2.56
CA THR A 45 1.41 1.40 -2.93
C THR A 45 2.37 0.36 -3.49
N LYS A 46 1.97 -0.91 -3.42
CA LYS A 46 2.58 -2.03 -4.14
C LYS A 46 1.69 -2.39 -5.34
N PHE A 47 2.31 -2.67 -6.48
CA PHE A 47 1.68 -3.36 -7.60
C PHE A 47 2.44 -4.64 -7.89
N GLU A 48 1.74 -5.64 -8.42
CA GLU A 48 2.37 -6.84 -8.97
C GLU A 48 2.04 -6.96 -10.45
N PHE A 49 3.03 -7.40 -11.21
CA PHE A 49 2.93 -7.59 -12.65
C PHE A 49 3.38 -9.00 -13.01
N GLY A 50 2.67 -9.63 -13.95
CA GLY A 50 3.04 -10.91 -14.55
C GLY A 50 3.15 -10.80 -16.06
N THR A 51 3.76 -11.80 -16.69
CA THR A 51 3.81 -11.93 -18.15
C THR A 51 3.14 -13.22 -18.62
N ASP A 52 2.52 -13.18 -19.79
CA ASP A 52 2.10 -14.40 -20.50
C ASP A 52 3.28 -15.06 -21.24
N ALA A 53 3.00 -16.12 -22.00
CA ALA A 53 4.01 -16.87 -22.76
C ALA A 53 4.66 -16.03 -23.87
N GLU A 54 3.95 -15.02 -24.36
CA GLU A 54 4.39 -14.07 -25.38
C GLU A 54 5.14 -12.86 -24.79
N GLY A 55 5.29 -12.79 -23.46
CA GLY A 55 5.99 -11.72 -22.76
C GLY A 55 5.16 -10.44 -22.57
N LYS A 56 3.85 -10.47 -22.82
CA LYS A 56 2.98 -9.32 -22.60
C LYS A 56 2.74 -9.13 -21.10
N VAL A 57 2.87 -7.88 -20.64
CA VAL A 57 2.72 -7.51 -19.23
C VAL A 57 1.26 -7.33 -18.83
N TYR A 58 0.89 -7.89 -17.69
CA TYR A 58 -0.42 -7.75 -17.05
C TYR A 58 -0.25 -7.22 -15.63
N LEU A 59 -1.12 -6.28 -15.24
CA LEU A 59 -1.34 -5.96 -13.83
C LEU A 59 -2.12 -7.12 -13.20
N ILE A 60 -1.65 -7.61 -12.07
CA ILE A 60 -2.26 -8.71 -11.31
C ILE A 60 -2.42 -8.28 -9.84
N ASP A 61 -2.77 -9.24 -8.99
CA ASP A 61 -2.95 -9.06 -7.54
C ASP A 61 -4.03 -7.98 -7.22
N GLU A 62 -4.07 -7.51 -5.97
CA GLU A 62 -4.90 -6.39 -5.57
C GLU A 62 -4.25 -5.04 -5.95
N VAL A 63 -5.08 -4.02 -6.11
CA VAL A 63 -4.67 -2.72 -6.64
C VAL A 63 -5.25 -1.62 -5.76
N LEU A 64 -4.38 -0.79 -5.18
CA LEU A 64 -4.76 0.41 -4.42
C LEU A 64 -5.69 0.13 -3.22
N THR A 65 -5.60 -1.05 -2.62
CA THR A 65 -6.35 -1.40 -1.41
C THR A 65 -5.62 -0.88 -0.16
N PRO A 66 -6.31 -0.73 0.99
CA PRO A 66 -5.63 -0.44 2.26
C PRO A 66 -4.66 -1.55 2.71
N ASP A 67 -4.70 -2.72 2.06
CA ASP A 67 -3.77 -3.80 2.33
C ASP A 67 -2.42 -3.62 1.64
N SER A 68 -2.44 -3.07 0.43
CA SER A 68 -1.30 -2.86 -0.47
C SER A 68 -0.79 -1.41 -0.47
N SER A 69 -1.53 -0.50 0.15
CA SER A 69 -1.30 0.95 0.09
C SER A 69 -1.38 1.60 1.46
N ARG A 70 -0.69 2.74 1.61
CA ARG A 70 -0.82 3.61 2.78
C ARG A 70 -1.70 4.81 2.48
N TYR A 71 -2.78 4.95 3.23
CA TYR A 71 -3.77 6.01 3.06
C TYR A 71 -3.80 6.90 4.31
N TRP A 72 -3.45 8.18 4.14
CA TRP A 72 -3.42 9.15 5.22
C TRP A 72 -4.54 10.20 5.07
N PRO A 73 -5.24 10.57 6.14
CA PRO A 73 -6.16 11.71 6.12
C PRO A 73 -5.38 13.01 5.87
N ALA A 74 -5.71 13.71 4.78
CA ALA A 74 -4.97 14.91 4.37
C ALA A 74 -5.06 16.05 5.39
N ASP A 75 -6.18 16.14 6.12
CA ASP A 75 -6.45 17.14 7.16
C ASP A 75 -5.65 16.93 8.45
N LYS A 76 -5.02 15.76 8.63
CA LYS A 76 -4.21 15.42 9.81
C LYS A 76 -2.73 15.19 9.49
N TYR A 77 -2.35 15.33 8.22
CA TYR A 77 -0.98 15.12 7.78
C TYR A 77 -0.05 16.19 8.34
N GLU A 78 1.10 15.77 8.88
CA GLU A 78 2.14 16.69 9.36
C GLU A 78 3.52 16.10 9.11
N VAL A 79 4.42 16.88 8.52
CA VAL A 79 5.79 16.45 8.25
C VAL A 79 6.56 16.21 9.56
N GLY A 80 7.40 15.16 9.58
CA GLY A 80 8.31 14.90 10.69
C GLY A 80 7.76 13.98 11.80
N LYS A 81 6.58 13.39 11.63
CA LYS A 81 5.99 12.41 12.56
C LYS A 81 5.36 11.21 11.85
N SER A 82 4.93 10.21 12.61
CA SER A 82 4.07 9.13 12.10
C SER A 82 2.67 9.66 11.80
N GLN A 83 2.08 9.21 10.71
CA GLN A 83 0.77 9.69 10.25
C GLN A 83 -0.35 8.76 10.75
N PRO A 84 -1.52 9.30 11.08
CA PRO A 84 -2.73 8.48 11.18
C PRO A 84 -2.97 7.75 9.85
N SER A 85 -3.41 6.50 9.90
CA SER A 85 -3.59 5.68 8.70
C SER A 85 -4.96 5.04 8.67
N TYR A 86 -5.49 4.87 7.46
CA TYR A 86 -6.73 4.12 7.20
C TYR A 86 -6.48 2.63 6.89
N ASP A 87 -5.29 2.14 7.20
CA ASP A 87 -4.77 0.86 6.73
C ASP A 87 -4.20 -0.01 7.87
N LYS A 88 -3.45 -1.05 7.50
CA LYS A 88 -2.76 -1.98 8.41
C LYS A 88 -1.90 -1.33 9.48
N GLN A 89 -1.56 -0.04 9.35
CA GLN A 89 -0.74 0.66 10.33
C GLN A 89 -1.33 0.63 11.73
N TYR A 90 -2.66 0.63 11.89
CA TYR A 90 -3.28 0.54 13.22
C TYR A 90 -2.92 -0.76 13.95
N VAL A 91 -3.03 -1.92 13.28
CA VAL A 91 -2.64 -3.22 13.86
C VAL A 91 -1.14 -3.28 14.09
N ARG A 92 -0.33 -2.74 13.16
CA ARG A 92 1.13 -2.70 13.31
C ARG A 92 1.53 -1.89 14.55
N ASP A 93 0.99 -0.69 14.71
CA ASP A 93 1.27 0.18 15.84
C ASP A 93 0.88 -0.49 17.16
N TRP A 94 -0.27 -1.19 17.19
CA TRP A 94 -0.66 -1.99 18.35
C TRP A 94 0.33 -3.14 18.64
N LEU A 95 0.77 -3.87 17.62
CA LEU A 95 1.75 -4.96 17.77
C LEU A 95 3.10 -4.45 18.31
N GLU A 96 3.53 -3.23 17.95
CA GLU A 96 4.76 -2.61 18.48
C GLU A 96 4.64 -2.23 19.97
N THR A 97 3.44 -2.25 20.56
CA THR A 97 3.26 -2.04 22.02
C THR A 97 3.51 -3.30 22.85
N LEU A 98 3.65 -4.46 22.19
CA LEU A 98 3.83 -5.75 22.85
C LEU A 98 5.31 -6.12 22.93
N ASP A 99 5.67 -6.90 23.95
CA ASP A 99 6.97 -7.59 24.01
C ASP A 99 6.96 -8.86 23.14
N TRP A 100 6.58 -8.71 21.86
CA TRP A 100 6.52 -9.80 20.89
C TRP A 100 7.70 -9.75 19.93
N ASN A 101 8.46 -10.83 19.87
CA ASN A 101 9.66 -10.95 19.03
C ASN A 101 9.38 -11.09 17.51
N LYS A 102 8.13 -10.90 17.07
CA LYS A 102 7.68 -11.01 15.67
C LYS A 102 7.85 -12.41 15.06
N GLN A 103 7.91 -13.45 15.90
CA GLN A 103 7.92 -14.86 15.46
C GLN A 103 6.57 -15.54 15.70
N ALA A 104 6.27 -16.55 14.90
CA ALA A 104 5.05 -17.34 15.04
C ALA A 104 5.09 -18.23 16.32
N PRO A 105 3.94 -18.45 16.98
CA PRO A 105 2.63 -17.87 16.68
C PRO A 105 2.55 -16.40 17.10
N GLY A 106 1.83 -15.60 16.29
CA GLY A 106 1.54 -14.20 16.63
C GLY A 106 0.51 -14.08 17.76
N PRO A 107 0.44 -12.92 18.43
CA PRO A 107 -0.54 -12.66 19.48
C PRO A 107 -1.97 -12.68 18.91
N VAL A 108 -2.93 -13.05 19.75
CA VAL A 108 -4.36 -12.92 19.42
C VAL A 108 -4.73 -11.44 19.51
N LEU A 109 -5.32 -10.91 18.44
CA LEU A 109 -5.78 -9.52 18.42
C LEU A 109 -7.02 -9.37 19.33
N PRO A 110 -7.04 -8.41 20.26
CA PRO A 110 -8.23 -8.08 21.02
C PRO A 110 -9.41 -7.65 20.11
N PRO A 111 -10.67 -7.91 20.48
CA PRO A 111 -11.83 -7.55 19.67
C PRO A 111 -11.89 -6.07 19.29
N GLU A 112 -11.45 -5.17 20.17
CA GLU A 112 -11.40 -3.73 19.90
C GLU A 112 -10.38 -3.36 18.81
N VAL A 113 -9.25 -4.06 18.77
CA VAL A 113 -8.23 -3.84 17.75
C VAL A 113 -8.77 -4.27 16.38
N VAL A 114 -9.46 -5.42 16.34
CA VAL A 114 -10.13 -5.92 15.14
C VAL A 114 -11.21 -4.94 14.68
N ALA A 115 -12.09 -4.49 15.58
CA ALA A 115 -13.17 -3.57 15.27
C ALA A 115 -12.67 -2.22 14.72
N ASN A 116 -11.63 -1.64 15.34
CA ASN A 116 -11.02 -0.40 14.87
C ASN A 116 -10.35 -0.56 13.51
N THR A 117 -9.69 -1.70 13.27
CA THR A 117 -9.12 -2.01 11.95
C THR A 117 -10.21 -2.06 10.88
N ILE A 118 -11.32 -2.75 11.14
CA ILE A 118 -12.47 -2.81 10.22
C ILE A 118 -13.03 -1.41 9.95
N ALA A 119 -13.14 -0.58 10.99
CA ALA A 119 -13.62 0.80 10.85
C ALA A 119 -12.71 1.65 9.95
N CYS A 120 -11.38 1.57 10.12
CA CYS A 120 -10.40 2.25 9.27
C CYS A 120 -10.57 1.88 7.79
N TYR A 121 -10.68 0.58 7.50
CA TYR A 121 -10.86 0.07 6.14
C TYR A 121 -12.19 0.52 5.51
N SER A 122 -13.26 0.47 6.30
CA SER A 122 -14.59 0.88 5.87
C SER A 122 -14.66 2.38 5.59
N GLU A 123 -13.97 3.21 6.38
CA GLU A 123 -13.87 4.64 6.15
C GLU A 123 -13.10 4.95 4.86
N ALA A 124 -11.94 4.31 4.64
CA ALA A 124 -11.19 4.46 3.38
C ALA A 124 -12.06 4.10 2.17
N LEU A 125 -12.71 2.93 2.19
CA LEU A 125 -13.59 2.49 1.12
C LEU A 125 -14.72 3.49 0.84
N SER A 126 -15.42 3.90 1.90
CA SER A 126 -16.53 4.86 1.82
C SER A 126 -16.11 6.21 1.23
N LYS A 127 -14.89 6.68 1.55
CA LYS A 127 -14.36 7.94 0.99
C LYS A 127 -13.94 7.79 -0.47
N LEU A 128 -13.23 6.71 -0.82
CA LEU A 128 -12.66 6.50 -2.15
C LEU A 128 -13.70 6.15 -3.22
N MET A 129 -14.85 5.59 -2.82
CA MET A 129 -15.94 5.23 -3.74
C MET A 129 -16.97 6.35 -3.98
N LYS A 130 -16.73 7.57 -3.49
CA LYS A 130 -17.54 8.75 -3.84
C LYS A 130 -17.16 9.28 -5.21
#